data_AF-A0A956DQR4-F1
#
_entry.id   AF-A0A956DQR4-F1
#
_cell.length_a   1.000
_cell.length_b   1.000
_cell.length_c   1.000
_cell.angle_alpha   90.00
_cell.angle_beta   90.00
_cell.angle_gamma   90.00
#
_symmetry.space_group_name_H-M   'P 1'
#
loop_
_entity.id
_entity.type
_entity.pdbx_description
1 polymer ?
#
loop_
_entity_poly.entity_id
_entity_poly.type
_entity_poly.pdbx_seq_one_letter_code
_entity_poly.pdbx_strand_id
1 'polypeptide(L)'
;MSPPCPCLPLALVLATGAVGCAETTSKSEPDARQGYDFIIVGAGAAGAPLAARLADAGKRVLVLEAGTDVGDQLRYQVPAMHALATEDPALAWWYFVRHHADPSLDAEDSKWTEEGILYPRGSGLGGSAAVNA
;
A
#
# COMPACT_ATOMS: atom_id res chain seq x y z
N MET A 1 -4.59 2.24 49.71
CA MET A 1 -5.96 2.75 49.53
C MET A 1 -6.26 2.71 48.04
N SER A 2 -6.88 1.62 47.61
CA SER A 2 -7.21 1.31 46.22
C SER A 2 -8.62 1.84 45.90
N PRO A 3 -8.89 2.34 44.68
CA PRO A 3 -10.25 2.74 44.32
C PRO A 3 -11.15 1.52 44.04
N PRO A 4 -12.46 1.59 44.33
CA PRO A 4 -13.41 0.50 44.15
C PRO A 4 -13.83 0.32 42.68
N CYS A 5 -13.94 -0.95 42.26
CA CYS A 5 -14.55 -1.38 40.99
C CYS A 5 -16.03 -0.95 40.91
N PRO A 6 -16.52 -0.48 39.74
CA PRO A 6 -17.95 -0.33 39.51
C PRO A 6 -18.57 -1.65 39.02
N CYS A 7 -19.80 -1.83 39.48
CA CYS A 7 -20.63 -3.01 39.39
C CYS A 7 -21.21 -3.20 37.96
N LEU A 8 -21.09 -4.40 37.39
CA LEU A 8 -21.90 -4.81 36.22
C LEU A 8 -23.31 -5.22 36.67
N PRO A 9 -24.38 -4.88 35.93
CA PRO A 9 -25.66 -5.51 36.13
C PRO A 9 -25.75 -6.84 35.39
N LEU A 10 -26.40 -7.78 36.07
CA LEU A 10 -26.79 -9.12 35.65
C LEU A 10 -27.81 -9.03 34.50
N ALA A 11 -27.46 -9.52 33.31
CA ALA A 11 -28.41 -9.82 32.24
C ALA A 11 -28.33 -11.31 31.90
N LEU A 12 -29.31 -12.06 32.38
CA LEU A 12 -29.55 -13.45 32.04
C LEU A 12 -30.24 -13.49 30.67
N VAL A 13 -29.54 -13.99 29.64
CA VAL A 13 -30.16 -14.41 28.38
C VAL A 13 -29.85 -15.90 28.19
N LEU A 14 -30.88 -16.73 28.34
CA LEU A 14 -30.85 -18.15 27.97
C LEU A 14 -31.06 -18.26 26.47
N ALA A 15 -30.02 -18.63 25.73
CA ALA A 15 -30.14 -19.15 24.38
C ALA A 15 -29.43 -20.51 24.32
N THR A 16 -30.23 -21.57 24.26
CA THR A 16 -29.79 -22.93 23.95
C THR A 16 -29.46 -23.03 22.46
N GLY A 17 -28.19 -23.25 22.14
CA GLY A 17 -27.71 -23.52 20.78
C GLY A 17 -26.20 -23.73 20.81
N ALA A 18 -25.71 -24.79 20.17
CA ALA A 18 -24.34 -25.26 20.26
C ALA A 18 -23.29 -24.15 20.07
N VAL A 19 -22.43 -23.99 21.07
CA VAL A 19 -21.23 -23.14 21.01
C VAL A 19 -20.24 -23.82 20.08
N GLY A 20 -20.20 -23.37 18.82
CA GLY A 20 -18.99 -23.49 18.02
C GLY A 20 -17.95 -22.55 18.61
N CYS A 21 -16.77 -23.07 18.93
CA CYS A 21 -15.61 -22.25 19.29
C CYS A 21 -15.25 -21.38 18.08
N ALA A 22 -15.78 -20.18 18.02
CA ALA A 22 -15.20 -19.12 17.20
C ALA A 22 -13.90 -18.70 17.91
N GLU A 23 -12.78 -19.26 17.46
CA GLU A 23 -11.45 -18.74 17.80
C GLU A 23 -11.45 -17.26 17.46
N THR A 24 -11.53 -16.45 18.52
CA THR A 24 -11.35 -15.02 18.43
C THR A 24 -9.87 -14.84 18.15
N THR A 25 -9.49 -14.81 16.87
CA THR A 25 -8.15 -14.39 16.47
C THR A 25 -8.02 -12.94 16.86
N SER A 26 -7.57 -12.69 18.08
CA SER A 26 -7.10 -11.38 18.47
C SER A 26 -5.96 -11.06 17.51
N LYS A 27 -6.18 -10.13 16.58
CA LYS A 27 -5.09 -9.43 15.91
C LYS A 27 -4.29 -8.80 17.04
N SER A 28 -3.22 -9.46 17.47
CA SER A 28 -2.26 -8.85 18.36
C SER A 28 -1.69 -7.66 17.61
N GLU A 29 -1.82 -6.47 18.17
CA GLU A 29 -1.06 -5.34 17.64
C GLU A 29 0.42 -5.71 17.69
N PRO A 30 1.19 -5.49 16.61
CA PRO A 30 2.60 -5.80 16.62
C PRO A 30 3.24 -4.96 17.72
N ASP A 31 3.72 -5.63 18.78
CA ASP A 31 4.52 -4.98 19.81
C ASP A 31 5.72 -4.34 19.11
N ALA A 32 5.79 -3.00 19.07
CA ALA A 32 6.88 -2.29 18.41
C ALA A 32 8.27 -2.64 18.99
N ARG A 33 8.32 -3.29 20.17
CA ARG A 33 9.54 -3.84 20.76
C ARG A 33 9.95 -5.18 20.17
N GLN A 34 9.03 -5.88 19.53
CA GLN A 34 9.27 -7.05 18.70
C GLN A 34 9.62 -6.58 17.29
N GLY A 35 10.91 -6.34 17.04
CA GLY A 35 11.40 -5.83 15.77
C GLY A 35 10.95 -6.63 14.53
N TYR A 36 11.11 -6.05 13.34
CA TYR A 36 10.76 -6.70 12.08
C TYR A 36 11.88 -7.64 11.59
N ASP A 37 11.49 -8.75 10.98
CA ASP A 37 12.43 -9.66 10.33
C ASP A 37 12.83 -9.12 8.94
N PHE A 38 11.93 -8.40 8.28
CA PHE A 38 12.16 -7.76 6.99
C PHE A 38 11.54 -6.36 6.95
N ILE A 39 12.26 -5.43 6.30
CA ILE A 39 11.75 -4.12 5.93
C ILE A 39 11.79 -4.03 4.40
N ILE A 40 10.63 -3.84 3.79
CA ILE A 40 10.45 -3.67 2.36
C ILE A 40 10.17 -2.20 2.10
N VAL A 41 10.95 -1.58 1.21
CA VAL A 41 10.75 -0.20 0.78
C VAL A 41 10.13 -0.24 -0.62
N GLY A 42 8.88 0.20 -0.72
CA GLY A 42 8.04 0.19 -1.92
C GLY A 42 7.03 -0.96 -1.93
N ALA A 43 5.74 -0.63 -1.90
CA ALA A 43 4.60 -1.54 -2.03
C ALA A 43 4.15 -1.70 -3.50
N GLY A 44 5.10 -1.65 -4.43
CA GLY A 44 4.84 -1.81 -5.87
C GLY A 44 4.64 -3.26 -6.31
N ALA A 45 4.63 -3.49 -7.62
CA ALA A 45 4.43 -4.78 -8.28
C ALA A 45 5.32 -5.94 -7.73
N ALA A 46 6.51 -5.63 -7.22
CA ALA A 46 7.40 -6.62 -6.61
C ALA A 46 7.28 -6.67 -5.08
N GLY A 47 7.22 -5.52 -4.41
CA GLY A 47 7.29 -5.42 -2.95
C GLY A 47 6.03 -5.92 -2.26
N ALA A 48 4.84 -5.59 -2.77
CA ALA A 48 3.58 -6.05 -2.19
C ALA A 48 3.43 -7.59 -2.20
N PRO A 49 3.62 -8.31 -3.33
CA PRO A 49 3.53 -9.76 -3.31
C PRO A 49 4.67 -10.40 -2.49
N LEU A 50 5.88 -9.83 -2.48
CA LEU A 50 6.95 -10.34 -1.62
C LEU A 50 6.58 -10.24 -0.14
N ALA A 51 6.05 -9.10 0.30
CA ALA A 51 5.60 -8.88 1.66
C ALA A 51 4.53 -9.90 2.07
N ALA A 52 3.53 -10.12 1.20
CA ALA A 52 2.49 -11.10 1.43
C ALA A 52 3.05 -12.52 1.61
N ARG A 53 3.96 -12.95 0.74
CA ARG A 53 4.59 -14.28 0.84
C ARG A 53 5.43 -14.45 2.10
N LEU A 54 6.15 -13.41 2.53
CA LEU A 54 6.94 -13.46 3.76
C LEU A 54 6.04 -13.49 5.00
N ALA A 55 4.93 -12.74 4.99
CA ALA A 55 3.93 -12.78 6.06
C ALA A 55 3.25 -14.16 6.15
N ASP A 56 2.88 -14.77 5.01
CA ASP A 56 2.35 -16.14 4.96
C ASP A 56 3.33 -17.18 5.53
N ALA A 57 4.64 -16.92 5.40
CA ALA A 57 5.70 -17.74 5.98
C ALA A 57 5.98 -17.43 7.48
N GLY A 58 5.12 -16.64 8.13
CA GLY A 58 5.22 -16.30 9.55
C GLY A 58 6.29 -15.27 9.88
N LYS A 59 6.77 -14.48 8.91
CA LYS A 59 7.74 -13.39 9.15
C LYS A 59 7.03 -12.09 9.51
N ARG A 60 7.62 -11.32 10.41
CA ARG A 60 7.19 -9.95 10.72
C ARG A 60 7.78 -9.01 9.67
N VAL A 61 6.93 -8.41 8.85
CA VAL A 61 7.34 -7.56 7.73
C VAL A 61 6.80 -6.15 7.92
N LEU A 62 7.68 -5.16 7.79
CA LEU A 62 7.30 -3.76 7.65
C LEU A 62 7.39 -3.38 6.17
N VAL A 63 6.35 -2.77 5.63
CA VAL A 63 6.37 -2.17 4.29
C VAL A 63 6.30 -0.66 4.43
N LEU A 64 7.25 0.03 3.81
CA LEU A 64 7.29 1.48 3.73
C LEU A 64 6.96 1.89 2.29
N GLU A 65 5.84 2.57 2.11
CA GLU A 65 5.42 3.13 0.82
C GLU A 65 5.40 4.65 0.92
N ALA A 66 5.90 5.32 -0.12
CA ALA A 66 6.02 6.77 -0.13
C ALA A 66 4.76 7.46 -0.66
N GLY A 67 3.98 6.77 -1.51
CA GLY A 67 2.71 7.30 -2.00
C GLY A 67 1.55 7.18 -1.01
N THR A 68 0.43 7.77 -1.39
CA THR A 68 -0.79 7.84 -0.58
C THR A 68 -1.64 6.57 -0.76
N ASP A 69 -2.46 6.23 0.24
CA ASP A 69 -3.52 5.24 0.07
C ASP A 69 -4.72 5.90 -0.64
N VAL A 70 -5.00 5.39 -1.84
CA VAL A 70 -6.03 5.89 -2.76
C VAL A 70 -6.89 4.75 -3.31
N GLY A 71 -6.92 3.63 -2.58
CA GLY A 71 -7.59 2.40 -3.00
C GLY A 71 -9.10 2.55 -3.18
N ASP A 72 -9.71 3.60 -2.64
CA ASP A 72 -11.14 3.91 -2.74
C ASP A 72 -11.50 4.77 -3.97
N GLN A 73 -10.50 5.33 -4.66
CA GLN A 73 -10.74 6.19 -5.81
C GLN A 73 -11.12 5.39 -7.06
N LEU A 74 -12.12 5.88 -7.80
CA LEU A 74 -12.55 5.24 -9.06
C LEU A 74 -11.40 5.13 -10.08
N ARG A 75 -10.50 6.11 -10.10
CA ARG A 75 -9.33 6.13 -11.00
C ARG A 75 -8.37 4.98 -10.72
N TYR A 76 -8.27 4.54 -9.47
CA TYR A 76 -7.47 3.40 -9.04
C TYR A 76 -8.19 2.07 -9.30
N GLN A 77 -9.50 2.01 -9.06
CA GLN A 77 -10.24 0.74 -9.14
C GLN A 77 -10.71 0.35 -10.54
N VAL A 78 -11.01 1.31 -11.41
CA VAL A 78 -11.64 1.06 -12.71
C VAL A 78 -10.57 0.98 -13.80
N PRO A 79 -10.31 -0.20 -14.42
CA PRO A 79 -9.22 -0.35 -15.40
C PRO A 79 -9.36 0.57 -16.61
N ALA A 80 -10.60 0.85 -17.05
CA ALA A 80 -10.86 1.77 -18.16
C ALA A 80 -10.43 3.23 -17.87
N MET A 81 -10.13 3.57 -16.61
CA MET A 81 -9.66 4.88 -16.18
C MET A 81 -8.13 4.97 -16.04
N HIS A 82 -7.34 3.97 -16.48
CA HIS A 82 -5.88 3.97 -16.31
C HIS A 82 -5.19 5.23 -16.87
N ALA A 83 -5.71 5.80 -17.96
CA ALA A 83 -5.17 7.03 -18.55
C ALA A 83 -5.35 8.23 -17.60
N LEU A 84 -6.45 8.28 -16.84
CA LEU A 84 -6.65 9.29 -15.80
C LEU A 84 -5.78 9.02 -14.57
N ALA A 85 -5.55 7.75 -14.23
CA ALA A 85 -4.71 7.36 -13.11
C ALA A 85 -3.23 7.73 -13.33
N THR A 86 -2.72 7.57 -14.56
CA THR A 86 -1.33 7.90 -14.93
C THR A 86 -1.03 9.41 -14.85
N GLU A 87 -2.07 10.23 -14.99
CA GLU A 87 -1.98 11.70 -14.96
C GLU A 87 -2.40 12.31 -13.62
N ASP A 88 -2.82 11.49 -12.65
CA ASP A 88 -3.24 11.96 -11.33
C ASP A 88 -2.02 12.15 -10.41
N PRO A 89 -1.74 13.36 -9.89
CA PRO A 89 -0.60 13.62 -9.01
C PRO A 89 -0.61 12.82 -7.70
N ALA A 90 -1.76 12.29 -7.28
CA ALA A 90 -1.85 11.41 -6.11
C ALA A 90 -1.42 9.96 -6.40
N LEU A 91 -1.48 9.55 -7.68
CA LEU A 91 -1.24 8.19 -8.16
C LEU A 91 0.03 8.06 -8.99
N ALA A 92 0.64 9.16 -9.42
CA ALA A 92 1.80 9.15 -10.29
C ALA A 92 2.92 10.08 -9.81
N TRP A 93 4.16 9.63 -10.00
CA TRP A 93 5.36 10.43 -9.97
C TRP A 93 5.79 10.75 -11.39
N TRP A 94 6.00 12.03 -11.66
CA TRP A 94 6.49 12.52 -12.94
C TRP A 94 7.99 12.69 -12.87
N TYR A 95 8.71 11.67 -13.33
CA TYR A 95 10.14 11.78 -13.58
C TYR A 95 10.36 12.29 -15.00
N PHE A 96 11.39 13.10 -15.15
CA PHE A 96 11.88 13.52 -16.45
C PHE A 96 13.29 12.99 -16.65
N VAL A 97 13.48 12.23 -17.73
CA VAL A 97 14.71 11.50 -18.00
C VAL A 97 15.40 12.10 -19.22
N ARG A 98 16.73 12.16 -19.15
CA ARG A 98 17.62 12.45 -20.29
C ARG A 98 18.24 11.15 -20.74
N HIS A 99 18.09 10.80 -22.02
CA HIS A 99 18.60 9.53 -22.54
C HIS A 99 20.07 9.65 -22.93
N HIS A 100 20.47 10.82 -23.39
CA HIS A 100 21.80 11.05 -23.91
C HIS A 100 22.59 12.03 -23.04
N ALA A 101 23.91 11.83 -23.01
CA ALA A 101 24.82 12.80 -22.39
C ALA A 101 24.92 14.08 -23.24
N ASP A 102 24.69 13.97 -24.56
CA ASP A 102 24.63 15.09 -25.50
C ASP A 102 23.17 15.59 -25.62
N PRO A 103 22.85 16.82 -25.18
CA PRO A 103 21.50 17.38 -25.26
C PRO A 103 20.97 17.55 -26.69
N SER A 104 21.86 17.62 -27.69
CA SER A 104 21.41 17.75 -29.09
C SER A 104 20.69 16.51 -29.60
N LEU A 105 21.06 15.33 -29.07
CA LEU A 105 20.41 14.05 -29.41
C LEU A 105 19.06 13.90 -28.71
N ASP A 106 18.96 14.36 -27.46
CA ASP A 106 17.69 14.38 -26.73
C ASP A 106 16.65 15.26 -27.44
N ALA A 107 17.08 16.37 -28.06
CA ALA A 107 16.20 17.27 -28.83
C ALA A 107 15.65 16.66 -30.13
N GLU A 108 16.20 15.53 -30.60
CA GLU A 108 15.66 14.79 -31.75
C GLU A 108 14.45 13.92 -31.36
N ASP A 109 14.23 13.65 -30.06
CA ASP A 109 13.04 12.91 -29.61
C ASP A 109 11.79 13.80 -29.66
N SER A 110 10.77 13.33 -30.39
CA SER A 110 9.46 13.98 -30.48
C SER A 110 8.75 14.21 -29.13
N LYS A 111 9.14 13.51 -28.07
CA LYS A 111 8.58 13.63 -26.71
C LYS A 111 9.42 14.52 -25.80
N TRP A 112 10.50 15.11 -26.32
CA TRP A 112 11.37 15.98 -25.56
C TRP A 112 10.65 17.24 -25.09
N THR A 113 10.90 17.62 -23.83
CA THR A 113 10.47 18.89 -23.23
C THR A 113 11.67 19.56 -22.56
N GLU A 114 11.52 20.80 -22.09
CA GLU A 114 12.62 21.49 -21.37
C GLU A 114 13.07 20.74 -20.09
N GLU A 115 12.16 19.99 -19.46
CA GLU A 115 12.42 19.19 -18.25
C GLU A 115 13.03 17.81 -18.58
N GLY A 116 12.79 17.30 -19.79
CA GLY A 116 13.23 15.99 -20.28
C GLY A 116 12.09 15.18 -20.90
N ILE A 117 12.30 13.89 -21.10
CA ILE A 117 11.23 12.98 -21.53
C ILE A 117 10.49 12.48 -20.31
N LEU A 118 9.17 12.67 -20.30
CA LEU A 118 8.29 12.24 -19.21
C LEU A 118 8.30 10.71 -19.08
N TYR A 119 8.57 10.23 -17.87
CA TYR A 119 8.58 8.82 -17.50
C TYR A 119 7.73 8.61 -16.24
N PRO A 120 6.39 8.49 -16.39
CA PRO A 120 5.50 8.42 -15.24
C PRO A 120 5.63 7.07 -14.52
N ARG A 121 5.63 7.09 -13.19
CA ARG A 121 5.66 5.91 -12.32
C ARG A 121 4.51 5.94 -11.35
N GLY A 122 3.91 4.79 -11.03
CA GLY A 122 2.83 4.76 -10.05
C GLY A 122 3.36 5.05 -8.64
N SER A 123 2.64 5.88 -7.91
CA SER A 123 2.90 6.35 -6.56
C SER A 123 1.86 5.76 -5.62
N GLY A 124 2.31 4.95 -4.65
CA GLY A 124 1.43 4.36 -3.65
C GLY A 124 1.30 2.85 -3.78
N LEU A 125 0.27 2.30 -3.14
CA LEU A 125 0.02 0.86 -3.11
C LEU A 125 -0.17 0.32 -4.54
N GLY A 126 0.51 -0.78 -4.85
CA GLY A 126 0.56 -1.35 -6.20
C GLY A 126 1.60 -0.70 -7.13
N GLY A 127 2.05 0.53 -6.83
CA GLY A 127 3.02 1.27 -7.63
C GLY A 127 2.58 1.35 -9.10
N SER A 128 3.50 1.11 -10.04
CA SER A 128 3.15 1.13 -11.47
C SER A 128 2.11 0.08 -11.90
N ALA A 129 1.85 -0.98 -11.11
CA ALA A 129 0.79 -1.94 -11.42
C ALA A 129 -0.62 -1.39 -11.11
N ALA A 130 -0.73 -0.24 -10.44
CA ALA A 130 -1.99 0.43 -10.19
C ALA A 130 -2.40 1.41 -11.30
N VAL A 131 -1.46 1.82 -12.16
CA VAL A 131 -1.68 2.87 -13.18
C VAL A 131 -1.41 2.38 -14.61
N ASN A 132 -0.89 1.17 -14.79
CA ASN A 132 -0.62 0.61 -16.12
C ASN A 132 -1.91 0.23 -16.87
N ALA A 133 -1.77 0.08 -18.18
CA ALA A 133 -2.81 -0.46 -19.07
C ALA A 133 -2.81 -2.00 -19.09
#